data_AF-A0AAW2TS88-F1
#
_entry.id   AF-A0AAW2TS88-F1
#
_cell.length_a   1.000
_cell.length_b   1.000
_cell.length_c   1.000
_cell.angle_alpha   90.00
_cell.angle_beta   90.00
_cell.angle_gamma   90.00
#
_symmetry.space_group_name_H-M   'P 1'
#
loop_
_entity.id
_entity.type
_entity.pdbx_description
1 polymer ?
#
loop_
_entity_poly.entity_id
_entity_poly.type
_entity_poly.pdbx_seq_one_letter_code
_entity_poly.pdbx_strand_id
1 'polypeptide(L)' 'RALNAMFQRWGISATSDWNISGELCSGVAIDATEVGTLNPGIKCACLYDNGSTCHITA' A
#
# COMPACT_ATOMS: atom_id res chain seq x y z
N ARG A 1 0.83 10.70 -2.54
CA ARG A 1 -0.37 10.78 -1.62
C ARG A 1 -1.62 10.17 -2.27
N ALA A 2 -1.55 8.93 -2.76
CA ALA A 2 -2.70 8.24 -3.36
C ALA A 2 -3.51 7.48 -2.31
N LEU A 3 -2.80 6.85 -1.36
CA LEU A 3 -3.40 6.03 -0.31
C LEU A 3 -4.41 6.82 0.55
N ASN A 4 -4.03 8.03 0.99
CA ASN A 4 -4.93 8.87 1.78
C ASN A 4 -6.19 9.27 1.00
N ALA A 5 -6.07 9.52 -0.32
CA ALA A 5 -7.21 9.85 -1.16
C ALA A 5 -8.17 8.64 -1.32
N MET A 6 -7.62 7.42 -1.42
CA MET A 6 -8.40 6.18 -1.42
C MET A 6 -9.15 6.00 -0.10
N PHE A 7 -8.45 6.16 1.04
CA PHE A 7 -9.07 6.01 2.36
C PHE A 7 -10.18 7.04 2.59
N GLN A 8 -9.96 8.31 2.22
CA GLN A 8 -11.00 9.33 2.25
C GLN A 8 -12.20 8.96 1.39
N ARG A 9 -11.97 8.42 0.18
CA ARG A 9 -13.04 8.02 -0.74
C ARG A 9 -13.81 6.79 -0.23
N TRP A 10 -13.15 5.90 0.49
CA TRP A 10 -13.77 4.74 1.14
C TRP A 10 -14.40 5.06 2.49
N GLY A 11 -14.18 6.27 3.03
CA GLY A 11 -14.69 6.66 4.35
C GLY A 11 -14.03 5.91 5.50
N ILE A 12 -12.78 5.46 5.32
CA ILE A 12 -12.01 4.76 6.34
C ILE A 12 -10.80 5.58 6.78
N SER A 13 -10.29 5.28 7.96
CA SER A 13 -9.07 5.89 8.50
C SER A 13 -7.86 5.00 8.22
N ALA A 14 -6.69 5.62 8.01
CA ALA A 14 -5.44 4.88 7.94
C ALA A 14 -5.17 4.18 9.28
N THR A 15 -4.81 2.89 9.23
CA THR A 15 -4.25 2.20 10.39
C THR A 15 -2.81 2.63 10.61
N SER A 16 -2.25 2.30 11.78
CA SER A 16 -0.84 2.54 12.10
C SER A 16 0.12 1.84 11.13
N ASP A 17 -0.33 0.78 10.47
CA ASP A 17 0.48 -0.01 9.53
C ASP A 17 0.81 0.79 8.26
N TRP A 18 -0.07 1.71 7.88
CA TRP A 18 0.07 2.55 6.68
C TRP A 18 0.86 3.85 6.91
N ASN A 19 1.38 4.05 8.12
CA ASN A 19 2.01 5.29 8.53
C ASN A 19 3.40 5.44 7.89
N ILE A 20 3.64 6.55 7.17
CA ILE A 20 4.88 7.37 7.10
C ILE A 20 4.94 8.20 5.78
N SER A 21 4.51 7.69 4.62
CA SER A 21 4.70 8.38 3.31
C SER A 21 3.41 8.77 2.58
N GLY A 22 2.32 7.99 2.75
CA GLY A 22 1.11 8.10 1.92
C GLY A 22 1.32 7.68 0.45
N GLU A 23 2.47 7.08 0.13
CA GLU A 23 2.76 6.41 -1.12
C GLU A 23 2.26 4.96 -1.07
N LEU A 24 1.47 4.59 -2.08
CA LEU A 24 0.70 3.35 -2.09
C LEU A 24 1.58 2.10 -2.02
N CYS A 25 2.66 2.08 -2.82
CA CYS A 25 3.59 0.96 -2.91
C CYS A 25 4.86 1.24 -2.12
N SER A 26 4.70 1.52 -0.82
CA SER A 26 5.82 1.71 0.11
C SER A 26 5.50 1.07 1.47
N GLY A 27 6.52 0.88 2.31
CA GLY A 27 6.35 0.29 3.64
C GLY A 27 5.69 -1.09 3.59
N VAL A 28 4.60 -1.26 4.33
CA VAL A 28 3.86 -2.54 4.44
C VAL A 28 3.29 -3.07 3.12
N ALA A 29 3.16 -2.24 2.09
CA ALA A 29 2.66 -2.68 0.79
C ALA A 29 3.69 -3.51 -0.01
N ILE A 30 4.98 -3.39 0.29
CA ILE A 30 6.06 -4.08 -0.45
C ILE A 30 6.85 -5.06 0.43
N ASP A 31 6.55 -5.11 1.73
CA ASP A 31 7.22 -6.01 2.67
C ASP A 31 6.61 -7.44 2.64
N ALA A 32 7.11 -8.31 3.52
CA ALA A 32 6.64 -9.69 3.66
C ALA A 32 5.37 -9.86 4.51
N THR A 33 4.76 -8.78 5.01
CA THR A 33 3.54 -8.82 5.83
C THR A 33 2.41 -9.45 5.02
N GLU A 34 1.68 -10.43 5.54
CA GLU A 34 0.61 -11.07 4.77
C GLU A 34 -0.58 -10.13 4.56
N VAL A 35 -1.21 -10.17 3.38
CA VAL A 35 -2.37 -9.32 3.03
C VAL A 35 -3.46 -9.40 4.10
N GLY A 36 -3.72 -10.60 4.64
CA GLY A 36 -4.77 -10.82 5.64
C GLY A 36 -4.53 -10.11 6.97
N THR A 37 -3.31 -9.61 7.22
CA THR A 37 -2.98 -8.84 8.42
C THR A 37 -3.11 -7.33 8.23
N LEU A 38 -3.34 -6.87 7.00
CA LEU A 38 -3.52 -5.46 6.65
C LEU A 38 -4.99 -5.19 6.32
N ASN A 39 -5.55 -4.10 6.84
CA ASN A 39 -6.91 -3.66 6.49
C ASN A 39 -6.94 -2.14 6.22
N PRO A 40 -7.12 -1.71 4.96
CA PRO A 40 -7.28 -2.53 3.76
C PRO A 40 -5.98 -3.23 3.38
N GLY A 41 -6.09 -4.48 2.89
CA GLY A 41 -4.97 -5.27 2.41
C GLY A 41 -4.62 -4.84 1.00
N ILE A 42 -3.49 -4.14 0.83
CA ILE A 42 -2.97 -3.74 -0.47
C ILE A 42 -1.51 -4.18 -0.54
N LYS A 43 -1.15 -4.88 -1.61
CA LYS A 43 0.22 -5.31 -1.91
C LYS A 43 0.66 -4.84 -3.28
N CYS A 44 1.94 -4.53 -3.36
CA CYS A 44 2.59 -4.13 -4.59
C CYS A 44 3.80 -5.02 -4.89
N ALA A 45 3.97 -5.34 -6.16
CA ALA A 45 5.20 -5.91 -6.70
C ALA A 45 5.96 -4.84 -7.49
N CYS A 46 7.14 -4.46 -7.02
CA CYS A 46 8.05 -3.51 -7.66
C CYS A 46 9.13 -4.25 -8.46
N LEU A 47 8.70 -5.07 -9.41
CA LEU A 47 9.60 -5.90 -10.22
C LEU A 47 9.76 -5.37 -11.66
N TYR A 48 8.95 -4.38 -12.04
CA TYR A 48 8.92 -3.84 -13.40
C TYR A 48 9.94 -2.70 -13.54
N ASP A 49 10.53 -2.56 -14.73
CA ASP A 49 11.55 -1.54 -15.06
C ASP A 49 12.64 -1.38 -13.98
N ASN A 50 13.29 -2.49 -13.61
CA ASN A 50 14.32 -2.54 -12.57
C ASN A 50 13.84 -1.99 -11.20
N GLY A 51 12.55 -2.16 -10.90
CA GLY A 51 11.94 -1.72 -9.64
C GLY A 51 11.53 -0.25 -9.60
N SER A 52 11.65 0.48 -10.70
CA SER A 52 11.16 1.86 -10.81
C SER A 52 9.64 1.94 -10.94
N THR A 53 8.99 0.86 -11.38
CA THR A 53 7.54 0.77 -11.52
C THR A 53 6.99 -0.38 -10.67
N CYS A 54 5.95 -0.10 -9.90
CA CYS A 54 5.28 -1.06 -9.03
C CYS A 54 3.83 -1.29 -9.49
N HIS A 55 3.37 -2.54 -9.43
CA HIS A 55 1.98 -2.92 -9.72
C HIS A 55 1.29 -3.43 -8.47
N ILE A 56 0.02 -3.09 -8.29
CA ILE A 56 -0.82 -3.67 -7.23
C ILE A 56 -1.12 -5.12 -7.59
N THR A 57 -0.92 -6.05 -6.65
CA THR A 57 -1.08 -7.49 -6.87
C THR A 57 -2.15 -8.13 -5.98
N ALA A 58 -2.50 -7.51 -4.85
CA ALA A 58 -3.57 -7.95 -3.96
C ALA A 58 -4.09 -6.76 -3.15
#